data_AF-A0A8S3BMP2-F1
#
_entry.id   AF-A0A8S3BMP2-F1
#
_cell.length_a   1.000
_cell.length_b   1.000
_cell.length_c   1.000
_cell.angle_alpha   90.00
_cell.angle_beta   90.00
_cell.angle_gamma   90.00
#
_symmetry.space_group_name_H-M   'P 1'
#
loop_
_entity.id
_entity.type
_entity.pdbx_description
1 polymer ?
#
loop_
_entity_poly.entity_id
_entity_poly.type
_entity_poly.pdbx_seq_one_letter_code
_entity_poly.pdbx_strand_id
1 'polypeptide(L)'
;VITQCTVKSGGGVHIIGQLGLNVQVYTQESIADDAIQQRGWNGTYERFSSLSHQPGGPVAFVFSSFEKPKEVYLADSIDQL
;
A
#
# COMPACT_ATOMS: atom_id res chain seq x y z
N VAL A 1 -11.79 -7.29 0.92
CA VAL A 1 -11.98 -6.75 2.30
C VAL A 1 -10.92 -5.69 2.54
N ILE A 2 -11.29 -4.50 3.01
CA ILE A 2 -10.31 -3.46 3.36
C ILE A 2 -9.77 -3.77 4.76
N THR A 3 -8.45 -3.87 4.90
CA THR A 3 -7.78 -4.16 6.17
C THR A 3 -7.15 -2.91 6.79
N GLN A 4 -6.74 -1.96 5.96
CA GLN A 4 -6.19 -0.69 6.40
C GLN A 4 -6.41 0.42 5.36
N CYS A 5 -6.47 1.67 5.81
CA CYS A 5 -6.53 2.85 4.96
C CYS A 5 -5.69 3.97 5.59
N THR A 6 -4.84 4.63 4.80
CA THR A 6 -3.99 5.74 5.23
C THR A 6 -4.18 6.93 4.30
N VAL A 7 -4.40 8.12 4.85
CA VAL A 7 -4.64 9.34 4.06
C VAL A 7 -3.32 9.88 3.50
N LYS A 8 -3.32 10.26 2.22
CA LYS A 8 -2.22 10.91 1.52
C LYS A 8 -2.22 12.41 1.79
N SER A 9 -1.05 13.04 1.74
CA SER A 9 -0.96 14.49 1.61
C SER A 9 -1.67 14.93 0.32
N GLY A 10 -2.72 15.75 0.43
CA GLY A 10 -3.46 16.26 -0.73
C GLY A 10 -4.86 15.68 -0.96
N GLY A 11 -5.32 14.72 -0.13
CA GLY A 11 -6.75 14.36 -0.07
C GLY A 11 -7.15 13.01 -0.69
N GLY A 12 -6.19 12.18 -1.09
CA GLY A 12 -6.41 10.78 -1.48
C GLY A 12 -6.11 9.77 -0.36
N VAL A 13 -6.20 8.47 -0.67
CA VAL A 13 -5.92 7.38 0.27
C VAL A 13 -5.07 6.26 -0.35
N HIS A 14 -4.21 5.68 0.48
CA HIS A 14 -3.65 4.35 0.26
C HIS A 14 -4.53 3.33 0.98
N ILE A 15 -4.95 2.29 0.26
CA ILE A 15 -5.85 1.25 0.75
C ILE A 15 -5.09 -0.07 0.71
N ILE A 16 -5.11 -0.79 1.84
CA ILE A 16 -4.63 -2.15 1.93
C ILE A 16 -5.86 -3.05 1.90
N GLY A 17 -5.97 -3.85 0.84
CA GLY A 17 -7.17 -4.60 0.51
C GLY A 17 -6.86 -6.04 0.14
N GLN A 18 -7.64 -6.97 0.68
CA GLN A 18 -7.59 -8.36 0.28
C GLN A 18 -8.50 -8.60 -0.94
N LEU A 19 -7.90 -9.15 -1.99
CA LEU A 19 -8.58 -9.69 -3.16
C LEU A 19 -8.09 -11.12 -3.42
N GLY A 20 -8.98 -12.10 -3.25
CA GLY A 20 -8.60 -13.51 -3.26
C GLY A 20 -7.75 -13.86 -2.04
N LEU A 21 -6.58 -14.47 -2.29
CA LEU A 21 -5.66 -14.94 -1.24
C LEU A 21 -4.62 -13.89 -0.83
N ASN A 22 -4.43 -12.85 -1.65
CA ASN A 22 -3.39 -11.85 -1.44
C ASN A 22 -3.98 -10.55 -0.92
N VAL A 23 -3.22 -9.89 -0.04
CA VAL A 23 -3.47 -8.51 0.36
C VAL A 23 -2.58 -7.60 -0.47
N GLN A 24 -3.19 -6.62 -1.12
CA GLN A 24 -2.55 -5.76 -2.11
C GLN A 24 -2.73 -4.29 -1.73
N VAL A 25 -1.88 -3.44 -2.30
CA VAL A 25 -1.93 -2.00 -2.13
C VAL A 25 -2.72 -1.37 -3.27
N TYR A 26 -3.64 -0.48 -2.94
CA TYR A 26 -4.43 0.31 -3.89
C TYR A 26 -4.29 1.78 -3.53
N THR A 27 -4.44 2.65 -4.53
CA THR A 27 -4.47 4.10 -4.33
C THR A 27 -5.74 4.66 -4.95
N GLN A 28 -6.37 5.59 -4.25
CA GLN A 28 -7.48 6.38 -4.74
C GLN A 28 -7.14 7.85 -4.52
N GLU A 29 -7.13 8.66 -5.58
CA GLU A 29 -6.69 10.06 -5.50
C GLU A 29 -7.78 11.00 -4.96
N SER A 30 -9.05 10.69 -5.21
CA SER A 30 -10.19 11.43 -4.68
C SER A 30 -11.42 10.53 -4.51
N ILE A 31 -12.46 11.03 -3.85
CA ILE A 31 -13.74 10.31 -3.69
C ILE A 31 -14.43 9.98 -5.02
N ALA A 32 -14.10 10.71 -6.09
CA ALA A 32 -14.68 10.49 -7.41
C ALA A 32 -13.87 9.51 -8.27
N ASP A 33 -12.64 9.18 -7.86
CA ASP A 33 -11.76 8.29 -8.62
C ASP A 33 -11.92 6.84 -8.19
N ASP A 34 -11.70 5.92 -9.11
CA ASP A 34 -11.62 4.50 -8.79
C ASP A 34 -10.35 4.18 -7.99
N ALA A 35 -10.41 3.14 -7.15
CA ALA A 35 -9.23 2.61 -6.48
C ALA A 35 -8.39 1.76 -7.44
N ILE A 36 -7.16 2.18 -7.69
CA ILE A 36 -6.23 1.54 -8.62
C ILE A 36 -5.22 0.71 -7.85
N GLN A 37 -5.12 -0.59 -8.18
CA GLN A 37 -4.09 -1.46 -7.61
C GLN A 37 -2.71 -0.98 -8.03
N GLN A 38 -1.82 -0.82 -7.05
CA GLN A 38 -0.42 -0.47 -7.31
C GLN A 38 0.32 -1.72 -7.80
N ARG A 39 1.19 -1.52 -8.79
CA ARG A 39 2.10 -2.58 -9.22
C ARG A 39 3.12 -2.78 -8.11
N GLY A 40 3.29 -4.03 -7.69
CA GLY A 40 4.36 -4.36 -6.77
C GLY A 40 4.62 -5.86 -6.68
N TRP A 41 5.40 -6.25 -5.68
CA TRP A 41 5.75 -7.65 -5.44
C TRP A 41 4.52 -8.56 -5.28
N ASN A 42 4.61 -9.75 -5.87
CA ASN A 42 3.57 -10.77 -5.75
C ASN A 42 3.59 -11.38 -4.35
N GLY A 43 2.63 -11.00 -3.52
CA GLY A 43 2.53 -11.46 -2.13
C GLY A 43 1.46 -10.71 -1.36
N THR A 44 1.68 -10.59 -0.06
CA THR A 44 0.75 -10.00 0.90
C THR A 44 1.41 -8.83 1.63
N TYR A 45 0.75 -7.67 1.56
CA TYR A 45 1.13 -6.45 2.26
C TYR A 45 0.34 -6.29 3.56
N GLU A 46 1.04 -5.94 4.64
CA GLU A 46 0.47 -5.73 5.99
C GLU A 46 1.12 -4.49 6.64
N ARG A 47 0.48 -3.94 7.68
CA ARG A 47 1.04 -2.86 8.54
C ARG A 47 1.64 -1.69 7.73
N PHE A 48 0.90 -1.20 6.75
CA PHE A 48 1.38 -0.17 5.84
C PHE A 48 1.44 1.20 6.54
N SER A 49 2.46 1.99 6.29
CA SER A 49 2.59 3.34 6.84
C SER A 49 3.20 4.25 5.79
N SER A 50 2.70 5.48 5.69
CA SER A 50 3.20 6.49 4.76
C SER A 50 3.42 7.81 5.48
N LEU A 51 4.42 8.57 5.04
CA LEU A 51 4.68 9.91 5.57
C LEU A 51 3.64 10.93 5.06
N SER A 52 2.71 11.31 5.92
CA SER A 52 1.56 12.16 5.58
C SER A 52 1.88 13.62 5.26
N HIS A 53 3.09 14.09 5.55
CA HIS A 53 3.51 15.48 5.31
C HIS A 53 4.38 15.65 4.05
N GLN A 54 4.77 14.56 3.39
CA GLN A 54 5.57 14.60 2.17
C GLN A 54 4.84 13.85 1.05
N PRO A 55 4.31 14.57 0.03
CA PRO A 55 3.73 13.95 -1.14
C PRO A 55 4.71 13.01 -1.82
N GLY A 56 4.28 11.77 -2.06
CA GLY A 56 5.13 10.73 -2.66
C GLY A 56 6.33 10.32 -1.81
N GLY A 57 6.31 10.61 -0.50
CA GLY A 57 7.37 10.25 0.43
C GLY A 57 7.42 8.75 0.76
N PRO A 58 8.38 8.36 1.63
CA PRO A 58 8.64 6.96 1.94
C PRO A 58 7.43 6.24 2.49
N VAL A 59 7.38 4.94 2.18
CA VAL A 59 6.38 4.00 2.71
C VAL A 59 7.09 2.84 3.40
N ALA A 60 6.57 2.45 4.56
CA ALA A 60 7.02 1.29 5.31
C ALA A 60 5.90 0.26 5.39
N PHE A 61 6.23 -1.01 5.24
CA PHE A 61 5.24 -2.09 5.24
C PHE A 61 5.86 -3.42 5.66
N VAL A 62 5.01 -4.35 6.11
CA VAL A 62 5.37 -5.76 6.25
C VAL A 62 4.96 -6.47 4.98
N PHE A 63 5.85 -7.29 4.42
CA PHE A 63 5.57 -8.10 3.25
C PHE A 63 5.91 -9.56 3.48
N SER A 64 5.13 -10.45 2.88
CA SER A 64 5.42 -11.88 2.78
C SER A 64 4.90 -12.47 1.47
N SER A 65 5.46 -13.60 1.07
CA SER A 65 4.96 -14.41 -0.04
C SER A 65 5.13 -15.90 0.27
N PHE A 66 4.77 -16.77 -0.67
CA PHE A 66 5.02 -18.21 -0.51
C PHE A 66 6.51 -18.53 -0.32
N GLU A 67 7.40 -17.78 -0.99
CA GLU A 67 8.84 -18.00 -0.98
C GLU A 67 9.58 -17.12 0.03
N LYS A 68 8.90 -16.11 0.61
CA LYS A 68 9.51 -15.13 1.51
C LYS A 68 8.78 -15.04 2.85
N PRO A 69 9.49 -15.19 3.98
CA PRO A 69 8.90 -14.98 5.30
C PRO A 69 8.47 -13.52 5.48
N LYS A 70 7.73 -13.25 6.57
CA LYS A 70 7.32 -11.88 6.92
C LYS A 70 8.53 -11.04 7.30
N GLU A 71 8.74 -9.96 6.56
CA GLU A 71 9.82 -9.00 6.77
C GLU A 71 9.29 -7.56 6.69
N VAL A 72 10.03 -6.62 7.27
CA VAL A 72 9.73 -5.19 7.22
C VAL A 72 10.56 -4.56 6.10
N TYR A 73 9.89 -3.76 5.26
CA TYR A 73 10.49 -3.07 4.14
C TYR A 73 10.23 -1.56 4.24
N LEU A 74 11.17 -0.79 3.70
CA LEU A 74 11.07 0.64 3.48
C LEU A 74 11.32 0.89 1.99
N ALA A 75 10.41 1.61 1.35
CA ALA A 75 10.54 2.07 -0.03
C ALA A 75 10.48 3.60 -0.05
N ASP A 76 11.18 4.25 -0.98
CA ASP A 76 11.21 5.72 -1.05
C ASP A 76 9.87 6.30 -1.52
N SER A 77 9.10 5.52 -2.28
CA SER A 77 7.73 5.84 -2.66
C SER A 77 6.92 4.58 -2.94
N ILE A 78 5.60 4.75 -3.08
CA ILE A 78 4.69 3.66 -3.44
C ILE A 78 4.90 3.12 -4.87
N ASP A 79 5.56 3.90 -5.74
CA ASP A 79 5.83 3.51 -7.12
C ASP A 79 6.99 2.51 -7.23
N GLN A 80 7.69 2.26 -6.11
CA GLN A 80 8.84 1.34 -6.01
C GLN A 80 8.48 -0.03 -5.40
N LEU A 81 7.19 -0.32 -5.22
CA LEU A 81 6.71 -1.61 -4.72
C LEU A 81 6.97 -2.76 -5.71
#